data_AF-A0A7U9KZ22-F1
#
_entry.id   AF-A0A7U9KZ22-F1
#
_cell.length_a   1.000
_cell.length_b   1.000
_cell.length_c   1.000
_cell.angle_alpha   90.00
_cell.angle_beta   90.00
_cell.angle_gamma   90.00
#
_symmetry.space_group_name_H-M   'P 1'
#
loop_
_entity.id
_entity.type
_entity.pdbx_description
1 polymer ?
#
loop_
_entity_poly.entity_id
_entity_poly.type
_entity_poly.pdbx_seq_one_letter_code
_entity_poly.pdbx_strand_id
1 'polypeptide(L)'
;MADDRLTQIKERLEAGLLLADIRWLVTQLEEFVGKEPAVAEEMAHLSSCLGAVRDLCDRARQDARRWKQPLPEPEWVKAVEEAASGNRPDDPADRRRRIYIDGKGCAWMSQDTDPVKGELIAPFDTSPFDDGEPTEAVRARTGGLREIGRIR
;
A
#
# COMPACT_ATOMS: atom_id res chain seq x y z
N MET A 1 -44.20 32.15 9.43
CA MET A 1 -44.94 31.25 8.51
C MET A 1 -44.25 31.04 7.16
N ALA A 2 -43.42 31.96 6.64
CA ALA A 2 -42.64 31.74 5.42
C ALA A 2 -41.35 30.92 5.64
N ASP A 3 -40.75 31.04 6.83
CA ASP A 3 -39.48 30.40 7.21
C ASP A 3 -39.57 28.86 7.22
N ASP A 4 -40.69 28.33 7.70
CA ASP A 4 -40.95 26.89 7.85
C ASP A 4 -41.03 26.17 6.48
N ARG A 5 -41.54 26.86 5.46
CA ARG A 5 -41.64 26.31 4.09
C ARG A 5 -40.29 26.27 3.38
N LEU A 6 -39.42 27.24 3.67
CA LEU A 6 -38.07 27.31 3.11
C LEU A 6 -37.19 26.19 3.65
N THR A 7 -37.27 25.93 4.96
CA THR A 7 -36.61 24.79 5.61
C THR A 7 -37.09 23.47 5.01
N GLN A 8 -38.40 23.29 4.86
CA GLN A 8 -38.99 22.06 4.32
C GLN A 8 -38.65 21.81 2.84
N ILE A 9 -38.47 22.87 2.03
CA ILE A 9 -37.99 22.76 0.64
C ILE A 9 -36.51 22.39 0.62
N LYS A 10 -35.70 22.97 1.51
CA LYS A 10 -34.27 22.70 1.61
C LYS A 10 -34.01 21.24 2.02
N GLU A 11 -34.71 20.74 3.03
CA GLU A 11 -34.62 19.34 3.46
C GLU A 11 -35.05 18.37 2.35
N ARG A 12 -36.09 18.70 1.58
CA ARG A 12 -36.52 17.87 0.43
C ARG A 12 -35.52 17.88 -0.72
N LEU A 13 -34.85 19.01 -0.97
CA LEU A 13 -33.79 19.12 -1.96
C LEU A 13 -32.54 18.36 -1.53
N GLU A 14 -32.12 18.50 -0.27
CA GLU A 14 -30.97 17.78 0.31
C GLU A 14 -31.21 16.27 0.34
N ALA A 15 -32.41 15.82 0.74
CA ALA A 15 -32.79 14.41 0.68
C ALA A 15 -32.82 13.87 -0.76
N GLY A 16 -33.28 14.68 -1.73
CA GLY A 16 -33.29 14.33 -3.15
C GLY A 16 -31.88 14.22 -3.74
N LEU A 17 -30.98 15.11 -3.35
CA LEU A 17 -29.56 15.08 -3.72
C LEU A 17 -28.85 13.86 -3.13
N LEU A 18 -29.04 13.58 -1.84
CA LEU A 18 -28.54 12.37 -1.17
C LEU A 18 -29.04 11.09 -1.85
N LEU A 19 -30.31 11.05 -2.26
CA LEU A 19 -30.86 9.90 -2.98
C LEU A 19 -30.21 9.71 -4.36
N ALA A 20 -29.88 10.81 -5.04
CA ALA A 20 -29.19 10.77 -6.33
C ALA A 20 -27.74 10.28 -6.17
N ASP A 21 -27.03 10.75 -5.15
CA ASP A 21 -25.66 10.32 -4.83
C ASP A 21 -25.62 8.84 -4.42
N ILE A 22 -26.56 8.40 -3.58
CA ILE A 22 -26.69 6.98 -3.20
C ILE A 22 -26.98 6.12 -4.44
N ARG A 23 -27.89 6.55 -5.33
CA ARG A 23 -28.17 5.81 -6.56
C ARG A 23 -26.97 5.75 -7.48
N TRP A 24 -26.24 6.85 -7.63
CA TRP A 24 -25.02 6.88 -8.42
C TRP A 24 -23.95 5.93 -7.84
N LEU A 25 -23.72 5.97 -6.53
CA LEU A 25 -22.81 5.05 -5.82
C LEU A 25 -23.23 3.59 -5.99
N VAL A 26 -24.53 3.28 -5.86
CA VAL A 26 -25.05 1.93 -6.09
C VAL A 26 -24.80 1.47 -7.52
N THR A 27 -25.07 2.32 -8.52
CA THR A 27 -24.77 2.00 -9.93
C THR A 27 -23.28 1.75 -10.15
N GLN A 28 -22.41 2.58 -9.55
CA GLN A 28 -20.97 2.38 -9.64
C GLN A 28 -20.54 1.08 -8.97
N LEU A 29 -21.08 0.73 -7.79
CA LEU A 29 -20.80 -0.53 -7.12
C LEU A 29 -21.29 -1.74 -7.93
N GLU A 30 -22.51 -1.68 -8.49
CA GLU A 30 -23.07 -2.74 -9.34
C GLU A 30 -22.21 -3.02 -10.58
N GLU A 31 -21.46 -2.04 -11.10
CA GLU A 31 -20.52 -2.26 -12.19
C GLU A 31 -19.35 -3.17 -11.79
N PHE A 32 -18.96 -3.18 -10.51
CA PHE A 32 -17.84 -3.95 -9.96
C PHE A 32 -18.28 -5.24 -9.26
N VAL A 33 -19.51 -5.34 -8.77
CA VAL A 33 -20.05 -6.57 -8.15
C VAL A 33 -19.94 -7.75 -9.13
N GLY A 34 -19.17 -8.77 -8.74
CA GLY A 34 -18.94 -9.98 -9.54
C GLY A 34 -17.89 -9.83 -10.66
N LYS A 35 -17.28 -8.64 -10.80
CA LYS A 35 -16.10 -8.38 -11.65
C LYS A 35 -14.85 -8.02 -10.84
N GLU A 36 -15.00 -7.89 -9.52
CA GLU A 36 -13.88 -7.81 -8.60
C GLU A 36 -13.00 -9.05 -8.82
N PRO A 37 -11.76 -8.88 -9.30
CA PRO A 37 -10.85 -10.01 -9.37
C PRO A 37 -10.73 -10.56 -7.96
N ALA A 38 -10.97 -11.85 -7.81
CA ALA A 38 -10.91 -12.45 -6.50
C ALA A 38 -9.50 -12.20 -5.94
N VAL A 39 -9.35 -12.03 -4.63
CA VAL A 39 -8.02 -11.89 -4.01
C VAL A 39 -7.07 -12.99 -4.51
N ALA A 40 -7.59 -14.20 -4.75
CA ALA A 40 -6.84 -15.29 -5.36
C ALA A 40 -6.33 -15.02 -6.79
N GLU A 41 -7.14 -14.38 -7.64
CA GLU A 41 -6.79 -14.02 -9.03
C GLU A 41 -5.74 -12.91 -9.07
N GLU A 42 -5.89 -11.86 -8.25
CA GLU A 42 -4.88 -10.80 -8.11
C GLU A 42 -3.56 -11.37 -7.58
N MET A 43 -3.62 -12.22 -6.55
CA MET A 43 -2.43 -12.86 -6.01
C MET A 43 -1.77 -13.80 -7.03
N ALA A 44 -2.54 -14.49 -7.87
CA ALA A 44 -2.03 -15.32 -8.96
C ALA A 44 -1.37 -14.46 -10.06
N HIS A 45 -1.98 -13.34 -10.42
CA HIS A 45 -1.42 -12.39 -11.38
C HIS A 45 -0.10 -11.81 -10.89
N LEU A 46 -0.06 -11.29 -9.66
CA LEU A 46 1.16 -10.78 -9.03
C LEU A 46 2.25 -11.85 -8.94
N SER A 47 1.88 -13.08 -8.57
CA SER A 47 2.83 -14.21 -8.53
C SER A 47 3.41 -14.52 -9.91
N SER A 48 2.59 -14.47 -10.96
CA SER A 48 3.01 -14.64 -12.36
C SER A 48 3.99 -13.54 -12.80
N CYS A 49 3.69 -12.28 -12.49
CA CYS A 49 4.57 -11.15 -12.77
C CYS A 49 5.93 -11.30 -12.05
N LEU A 50 5.93 -11.69 -10.77
CA LEU A 50 7.17 -11.94 -10.03
C LEU A 50 7.96 -13.13 -10.60
N GLY A 51 7.26 -14.17 -11.08
CA GLY A 51 7.88 -15.29 -11.80
C GLY A 51 8.62 -14.83 -13.05
N ALA A 52 7.98 -14.02 -13.90
CA ALA A 52 8.61 -13.49 -15.12
C ALA A 52 9.87 -12.65 -14.84
N VAL A 53 9.90 -11.92 -13.72
CA VAL A 53 11.08 -11.17 -13.27
C VAL A 53 12.22 -12.11 -12.87
N ARG A 54 11.93 -13.20 -12.16
CA ARG A 54 12.93 -14.22 -11.79
C ARG A 54 13.50 -14.91 -13.04
N ASP A 55 12.64 -15.25 -14.00
CA ASP A 55 13.08 -15.85 -15.28
C ASP A 55 14.02 -14.93 -16.06
N LEU A 56 13.79 -13.61 -16.01
CA LEU A 56 14.70 -12.62 -16.60
C LEU A 56 16.07 -12.63 -15.91
N CYS A 57 16.10 -12.67 -14.59
CA CYS A 57 17.33 -12.75 -13.79
C CYS A 57 18.11 -14.04 -14.11
N ASP A 58 17.42 -15.18 -14.20
CA ASP A 58 18.04 -16.47 -14.52
C ASP A 58 18.62 -16.51 -15.94
N ARG A 59 17.93 -15.93 -16.92
CA ARG A 59 18.48 -15.79 -18.28
C ARG A 59 19.77 -14.97 -18.30
N ALA A 60 19.80 -13.84 -17.61
CA ALA A 60 20.99 -12.99 -17.51
C ALA A 60 22.19 -13.74 -16.88
N ARG A 61 21.94 -14.58 -15.86
CA ARG A 61 22.97 -15.45 -15.28
C ARG A 61 23.47 -16.51 -16.24
N GLN A 62 22.56 -17.18 -16.94
CA GLN A 62 22.91 -18.21 -17.90
C GLN A 62 23.77 -17.63 -19.02
N ASP A 63 23.42 -16.45 -19.53
CA ASP A 63 24.19 -15.75 -20.55
C ASP A 63 25.59 -15.35 -20.07
N ALA A 64 25.73 -14.89 -18.83
CA ALA A 64 27.04 -14.60 -18.23
C ALA A 64 27.93 -15.84 -18.11
N ARG A 65 27.35 -17.01 -17.80
CA ARG A 65 28.05 -18.30 -17.63
C ARG A 65 28.33 -19.05 -18.93
N ARG A 66 27.65 -18.70 -20.03
CA ARG A 66 27.71 -19.43 -21.31
C ARG A 66 29.08 -19.34 -22.01
N TRP A 67 29.88 -18.35 -21.66
CA TRP A 67 31.17 -18.11 -22.28
C TRP A 67 32.27 -19.02 -21.71
N LYS A 68 33.26 -19.40 -22.54
CA LYS A 68 34.42 -20.23 -22.12
C LYS A 68 35.18 -19.62 -20.93
N GLN A 69 35.15 -18.29 -20.82
CA GLN A 69 35.51 -17.55 -19.62
C GLN A 69 34.24 -16.84 -19.13
N PRO A 70 33.67 -17.23 -17.99
CA PRO A 70 32.44 -16.62 -17.48
C PRO A 70 32.61 -15.12 -17.28
N LEU A 71 31.62 -14.35 -17.74
CA LEU A 71 31.54 -12.93 -17.44
C LEU A 71 30.97 -12.74 -16.03
N PRO A 72 31.30 -11.63 -15.34
CA PRO A 72 30.62 -11.29 -14.10
C PRO A 72 29.12 -11.14 -14.37
N GLU A 73 28.31 -11.63 -13.43
CA GLU A 73 26.87 -11.43 -13.44
C GLU A 73 26.56 -9.93 -13.38
N PRO A 74 25.60 -9.42 -14.18
CA PRO A 74 25.25 -8.02 -14.11
C PRO A 74 24.76 -7.63 -12.71
N GLU A 75 25.27 -6.53 -12.15
CA GLU A 75 24.96 -6.10 -10.78
C GLU A 75 23.45 -5.89 -10.54
N TRP A 76 22.71 -5.51 -11.58
CA TRP A 76 21.27 -5.32 -11.50
C TRP A 76 20.49 -6.60 -11.17
N VAL A 77 21.01 -7.78 -11.51
CA VAL A 77 20.31 -9.06 -11.31
C VAL A 77 20.02 -9.27 -9.83
N LYS A 78 21.02 -9.05 -8.97
CA LYS A 78 20.88 -9.15 -7.51
C LYS A 78 19.87 -8.14 -6.97
N ALA A 79 19.96 -6.88 -7.42
CA ALA A 79 19.07 -5.82 -6.96
C ALA A 79 17.60 -6.05 -7.33
N VAL A 80 17.35 -6.63 -8.52
CA VAL A 80 16.02 -6.96 -9.03
C VAL A 80 15.43 -8.17 -8.30
N GLU A 81 16.22 -9.20 -8.00
CA GLU A 81 15.75 -10.34 -7.21
C GLU A 81 15.41 -9.99 -5.76
N GLU A 82 16.24 -9.17 -5.12
CA GLU A 82 15.95 -8.65 -3.78
C GLU A 82 14.66 -7.84 -3.77
N ALA A 83 14.38 -7.07 -4.84
CA ALA A 83 13.12 -6.36 -4.99
C ALA A 83 11.93 -7.31 -5.19
N ALA A 84 12.07 -8.31 -6.07
CA ALA A 84 10.99 -9.23 -6.43
C ALA A 84 10.68 -10.25 -5.33
N SER A 85 11.64 -10.59 -4.49
CA SER A 85 11.44 -11.53 -3.38
C SER A 85 10.85 -10.87 -2.13
N GLY A 86 10.96 -9.54 -2.00
CA GLY A 86 10.65 -8.85 -0.76
C GLY A 86 11.59 -9.21 0.40
N ASN A 87 12.52 -10.15 0.19
CA ASN A 87 13.58 -10.52 1.12
C ASN A 87 14.75 -9.57 0.91
N ARG A 88 14.72 -8.44 1.62
CA ARG A 88 15.89 -7.57 1.73
C ARG A 88 16.51 -7.68 3.11
N PRO A 89 17.85 -7.74 3.20
CA PRO A 89 18.55 -7.55 4.47
C PRO A 89 18.13 -6.22 5.08
N ASP A 90 18.00 -6.16 6.40
CA ASP A 90 17.76 -4.89 7.10
C ASP A 90 19.05 -4.05 7.03
N ASP A 91 19.14 -3.21 6.01
CA ASP A 91 20.24 -2.26 5.83
C ASP A 91 19.93 -0.98 6.62
N PRO A 92 20.74 -0.63 7.64
CA PRO A 92 20.55 0.60 8.40
C PRO A 92 20.73 1.87 7.56
N ALA A 93 21.34 1.78 6.37
CA ALA A 93 21.43 2.87 5.41
C ALA A 93 20.22 2.97 4.47
N ASP A 94 19.26 2.03 4.53
CA ASP A 94 18.07 2.07 3.67
C ASP A 94 17.13 3.19 4.07
N ARG A 95 17.11 4.26 3.27
CA ARG A 95 16.30 5.47 3.46
C ARG A 95 14.86 5.34 2.97
N ARG A 96 14.44 4.15 2.52
CA ARG A 96 13.05 3.94 2.07
C ARG A 96 12.09 4.06 3.25
N ARG A 97 10.93 4.64 2.97
CA ARG A 97 9.82 4.75 3.93
C ARG A 97 9.31 3.34 4.26
N ARG A 98 9.22 3.02 5.55
CA ARG A 98 8.65 1.76 6.07
C ARG A 98 7.14 1.82 6.02
N ILE A 99 6.49 0.68 5.79
CA ILE A 99 5.03 0.56 5.71
C ILE A 99 4.59 -0.37 6.83
N TYR A 100 3.53 0.01 7.53
CA TYR A 100 2.98 -0.73 8.65
C TYR A 100 1.49 -1.00 8.45
N ILE A 101 1.01 -2.13 8.98
CA ILE A 101 -0.41 -2.40 9.18
C ILE A 101 -0.66 -2.55 10.68
N ASP A 102 -1.69 -1.88 11.17
CA ASP A 102 -2.07 -1.96 12.58
C ASP A 102 -3.02 -3.13 12.89
N GLY A 103 -3.34 -3.33 14.18
CA GLY A 103 -4.25 -4.37 14.65
C GLY A 103 -5.71 -4.22 14.19
N LYS A 104 -6.05 -3.10 13.53
CA LYS A 104 -7.38 -2.82 12.95
C LYS A 104 -7.39 -2.90 11.42
N GLY A 105 -6.25 -3.19 10.80
CA GLY A 105 -6.10 -3.28 9.36
C GLY A 105 -5.83 -1.94 8.65
N CYS A 106 -5.61 -0.86 9.38
CA CYS A 106 -5.26 0.43 8.77
C CYS A 106 -3.79 0.45 8.37
N ALA A 107 -3.49 1.09 7.24
CA ALA A 107 -2.14 1.21 6.70
C ALA A 107 -1.47 2.53 7.11
N TRP A 108 -0.19 2.43 7.47
CA TRP A 108 0.62 3.53 7.97
C TRP A 108 1.98 3.55 7.26
N MET A 109 2.60 4.72 7.14
CA MET A 109 3.92 4.91 6.55
C MET A 109 4.84 5.63 7.54
N SER A 110 6.11 5.23 7.64
CA SER A 110 7.11 5.93 8.45
C SER A 110 7.31 7.35 7.95
N GLN A 111 7.22 8.32 8.84
CA GLN A 111 7.60 9.70 8.65
C GLN A 111 9.06 9.88 9.08
N ASP A 112 9.43 11.10 9.44
CA ASP A 112 10.73 11.41 9.99
C ASP A 112 10.83 10.92 11.45
N THR A 113 12.06 10.74 11.93
CA THR A 113 12.31 10.37 13.33
C THR A 113 12.42 11.64 14.17
N ASP A 114 11.54 11.80 15.15
CA ASP A 114 11.63 12.87 16.14
C ASP A 114 12.59 12.46 17.28
N PRO A 115 13.53 13.32 17.68
CA PRO A 115 14.56 12.99 18.67
C PRO A 115 14.01 12.70 20.07
N VAL A 116 12.78 13.11 20.38
CA VAL A 116 12.12 12.92 21.68
C VAL A 116 11.05 11.83 21.59
N LYS A 117 10.27 11.82 20.51
CA LYS A 117 9.12 10.91 20.32
C LYS A 117 9.47 9.61 19.61
N GLY A 118 10.67 9.51 19.04
CA GLY A 118 11.12 8.36 18.28
C GLY A 118 10.58 8.36 16.86
N GLU A 119 10.45 7.16 16.28
CA GLU A 119 9.90 7.00 14.94
C GLU A 119 8.43 7.44 14.90
N LEU A 120 8.09 8.24 13.90
CA LEU A 120 6.74 8.73 13.66
C LEU A 120 6.15 8.00 12.45
N ILE A 121 4.85 7.74 12.47
CA ILE A 121 4.11 7.11 11.36
C ILE A 121 2.83 7.89 11.06
N ALA A 122 2.41 7.93 9.80
CA ALA A 122 1.19 8.59 9.38
C ALA A 122 0.30 7.64 8.54
N PRO A 123 -1.03 7.74 8.64
CA PRO A 123 -1.96 7.00 7.77
C PRO A 123 -1.77 7.37 6.29
N PHE A 124 -1.97 6.43 5.37
CA PHE A 124 -1.81 6.67 3.93
C PHE A 124 -2.76 7.73 3.33
N ASP A 125 -3.87 8.00 4.00
CA ASP A 125 -4.90 8.97 3.59
C ASP A 125 -4.76 10.33 4.27
N THR A 126 -3.66 10.57 5.00
CA THR A 126 -3.44 11.85 5.69
C THR A 126 -2.67 12.87 4.87
N SER A 127 -2.78 14.13 5.30
CA SER A 127 -2.07 15.26 4.72
C SER A 127 -0.55 15.00 4.73
N PRO A 128 0.18 15.31 3.65
CA PRO A 128 1.65 15.19 3.63
C PRO A 128 2.34 16.16 4.61
N PHE A 129 1.59 17.06 5.24
CA PHE A 129 2.06 18.01 6.25
C PHE A 129 1.71 17.61 7.69
N ASP A 130 1.06 16.46 7.90
CA ASP A 130 0.87 15.96 9.27
C ASP A 130 2.19 15.45 9.83
N ASP A 131 2.51 15.89 11.05
CA ASP A 131 3.73 15.49 11.78
C ASP A 131 3.74 13.99 12.13
N GLY A 132 2.64 13.26 11.91
CA GLY A 132 2.49 11.86 12.23
C GLY A 132 2.34 11.57 13.73
N GLU A 133 2.23 10.29 14.07
CA GLU A 133 2.06 9.80 15.43
C GLU A 133 3.20 8.86 15.83
N PRO A 134 3.62 8.82 17.11
CA PRO A 134 4.65 7.88 17.56
C PRO A 134 4.22 6.42 17.37
N THR A 135 5.13 5.59 16.86
CA THR A 135 4.89 4.18 16.54
C THR A 135 4.31 3.38 17.72
N GLU A 136 4.82 3.63 18.93
CA GLU A 136 4.37 2.95 20.16
C GLU A 136 2.96 3.39 20.59
N ALA A 137 2.60 4.66 20.37
CA ALA A 137 1.26 5.15 20.68
C ALA A 137 0.21 4.51 19.76
N VAL A 138 0.53 4.38 18.46
CA VAL A 138 -0.34 3.68 17.51
C VAL A 138 -0.46 2.20 17.89
N ARG A 139 0.67 1.51 18.12
CA ARG A 139 0.70 0.09 18.54
C ARG A 139 -0.19 -0.17 19.77
N ALA A 140 -0.07 0.67 20.80
CA ALA A 140 -0.86 0.52 22.03
C ALA A 140 -2.37 0.74 21.78
N ARG A 141 -2.73 1.71 20.93
CA ARG A 141 -4.13 2.07 20.63
C ARG A 141 -4.84 1.08 19.72
N THR A 142 -4.12 0.47 18.78
CA THR A 142 -4.69 -0.41 17.75
C THR A 142 -4.56 -1.89 18.09
N GLY A 143 -3.83 -2.23 19.16
CA GLY A 143 -3.61 -3.61 19.59
C GLY A 143 -2.52 -4.33 18.80
N GLY A 144 -1.79 -3.62 17.93
CA GLY A 144 -0.67 -4.18 17.19
C GLY A 144 -0.18 -3.26 16.07
N LEU A 145 1.09 -3.42 15.71
CA LEU A 145 1.67 -2.79 14.54
C LEU A 145 2.72 -3.72 13.95
N ARG A 146 2.50 -4.14 12.71
CA ARG A 146 3.42 -4.99 11.94
C ARG A 146 3.96 -4.23 10.76
N GLU A 147 5.27 -4.29 10.56
CA GLU A 147 5.90 -3.79 9.34
C GLU A 147 5.63 -4.77 8.19
N ILE A 148 5.41 -4.25 6.99
CA ILE A 148 5.23 -5.02 5.76
C ILE A 148 6.38 -4.72 4.81
N GLY A 149 6.94 -5.75 4.20
CA GLY A 149 7.99 -5.63 3.19
C GLY A 149 9.43 -5.66 3.73
N ARG A 150 9.60 -5.84 5.05
CA ARG A 150 10.88 -6.25 5.65
C ARG A 150 10.66 -7.48 6.52
N ILE A 151 11.42 -8.54 6.27
CA ILE A 151 11.45 -9.74 7.11
C ILE A 151 12.64 -9.55 8.06
N ARG A 152 12.34 -9.48 9.37
CA ARG A 152 13.36 -9.47 10.43
C ARG A 152 13.96 -10.85 10.64
#